data_AF-A0A9P6RFS2-F1
#
_entry.id   AF-A0A9P6RFS2-F1
#
_cell.length_a   1.000
_cell.length_b   1.000
_cell.length_c   1.000
_cell.angle_alpha   90.00
_cell.angle_beta   90.00
_cell.angle_gamma   90.00
#
_symmetry.space_group_name_H-M   'P 1'
#
loop_
_entity.id
_entity.type
_entity.pdbx_description
1 polymer ?
#
loop_
_entity_poly.entity_id
_entity_poly.type
_entity_poly.pdbx_seq_one_letter_code
_entity_poly.pdbx_strand_id
1 'polypeptide(L)'
;MARRRTNNAHDDPFILHASSVNPFAGQNIGYLRLAVVGDSGVGKTSFARQFTETLPEVLSHDWESKNAPDEDYTRTEALVEKFSSTMMEIPWDNMDADDEVPARNLVFVDTPGYGSVVDAQTNFDLFMSYVGQTFEEKNKRISPFTEVSNNELMRSLVTGVGAHKFIDVCFYLIVHRLKPIDVEFMRLISEKANVVPVICKVDTQSEQEVRDLKVHVLKTLKEQGVSIYTFRIEYDRLISMAEKGQSGGPPFAVSNITEKNASNDEDDQVSFTPASNELPLLRKLVLETQITNIRQFTVKKFINWRGKHIAQQQQQQSQQASQQASQPFYQQPQQPQQQQQQALQHQYQQHVVR
;
A
#
# COMPACT_ATOMS: atom_id res chain seq x y z
N MET A 1 41.95 -60.72 -30.78
CA MET A 1 42.47 -60.33 -29.45
C MET A 1 42.01 -58.91 -29.20
N ALA A 2 41.01 -58.70 -28.34
CA ALA A 2 41.18 -58.22 -26.95
C ALA A 2 41.58 -56.73 -26.90
N ARG A 3 41.03 -55.83 -26.07
CA ARG A 3 40.03 -55.89 -25.00
C ARG A 3 39.80 -54.42 -24.55
N ARG A 4 38.53 -54.06 -24.30
CA ARG A 4 38.01 -53.32 -23.11
C ARG A 4 38.50 -51.89 -22.74
N ARG A 5 37.46 -51.05 -22.50
CA ARG A 5 37.17 -50.20 -21.30
C ARG A 5 37.93 -48.87 -21.18
N THR A 6 37.35 -47.74 -20.74
CA THR A 6 36.18 -47.44 -19.88
C THR A 6 35.92 -45.92 -19.84
N ASN A 7 34.63 -45.53 -19.68
CA ASN A 7 34.03 -44.51 -18.78
C ASN A 7 34.68 -43.10 -18.63
N ASN A 8 33.98 -41.98 -18.41
CA ASN A 8 32.62 -41.70 -17.95
C ASN A 8 32.30 -40.19 -18.12
N ALA A 9 30.99 -39.90 -18.20
CA ALA A 9 30.23 -38.76 -17.67
C ALA A 9 30.85 -37.34 -17.62
N HIS A 10 30.18 -36.36 -18.23
CA HIS A 10 29.09 -35.66 -17.52
C HIS A 10 28.22 -34.80 -18.47
N ASP A 11 26.99 -34.64 -18.02
CA ASP A 11 25.82 -34.04 -18.60
C ASP A 11 25.95 -32.53 -18.86
N ASP A 12 25.26 -32.05 -19.90
CA ASP A 12 24.53 -30.78 -19.84
C ASP A 12 23.36 -30.84 -20.84
N PRO A 13 22.12 -31.10 -20.37
CA PRO A 13 20.93 -31.01 -21.19
C PRO A 13 20.27 -29.63 -21.03
N PHE A 14 19.58 -29.20 -22.10
CA PHE A 14 18.72 -28.02 -22.21
C PHE A 14 19.38 -26.72 -22.72
N ILE A 15 19.82 -26.80 -23.97
CA ILE A 15 19.69 -25.70 -24.92
C ILE A 15 18.18 -25.39 -25.09
N LEU A 16 17.71 -24.28 -24.52
CA LEU A 16 16.42 -23.67 -24.85
C LEU A 16 16.63 -22.65 -25.99
N HIS A 17 16.38 -23.06 -27.23
CA HIS A 17 16.20 -22.12 -28.32
C HIS A 17 14.75 -21.60 -28.35
N ALA A 18 14.63 -20.34 -27.93
CA ALA A 18 13.72 -19.28 -28.37
C ALA A 18 12.33 -19.63 -28.92
N SER A 19 11.31 -19.12 -28.23
CA SER A 19 10.07 -18.63 -28.87
C SER A 19 9.58 -17.36 -28.17
N SER A 20 9.64 -16.25 -28.91
CA SER A 20 9.07 -14.91 -28.63
C SER A 20 9.42 -14.27 -27.29
N VAL A 21 10.63 -13.71 -27.18
CA VAL A 21 10.88 -12.60 -26.25
C VAL A 21 9.98 -11.44 -26.71
N ASN A 22 9.00 -11.14 -25.87
CA ASN A 22 7.96 -10.16 -26.11
C ASN A 22 8.61 -8.76 -26.24
N PRO A 23 8.41 -8.00 -27.33
CA PRO A 23 9.00 -6.66 -27.51
C PRO A 23 8.47 -5.59 -26.55
N PHE A 24 7.66 -5.99 -25.56
CA PHE A 24 7.14 -5.15 -24.48
C PHE A 24 7.69 -5.50 -23.09
N ALA A 25 8.73 -6.33 -22.99
CA ALA A 25 9.58 -6.37 -21.79
C ALA A 25 10.23 -4.99 -21.58
N GLY A 26 9.51 -4.05 -20.96
CA GLY A 26 9.93 -2.64 -20.99
C GLY A 26 8.92 -1.57 -20.60
N GLN A 27 7.70 -1.87 -20.14
CA GLN A 27 7.00 -0.84 -19.35
C GLN A 27 7.66 -0.78 -17.98
N ASN A 28 8.59 0.16 -17.81
CA ASN A 28 9.11 0.52 -16.51
C ASN A 28 7.97 1.12 -15.69
N ILE A 29 7.15 0.26 -15.08
CA ILE A 29 6.11 0.64 -14.13
C ILE A 29 6.74 1.39 -12.95
N GLY A 30 8.06 1.28 -12.73
CA GLY A 30 8.76 1.82 -11.59
C GLY A 30 8.39 1.10 -10.31
N TYR A 31 8.71 1.73 -9.19
CA TYR A 31 8.29 1.28 -7.87
C TYR A 31 6.83 1.61 -7.64
N LEU A 32 6.02 0.58 -7.37
CA LEU A 32 4.58 0.68 -7.15
C LEU A 32 4.19 -0.22 -5.98
N ARG A 33 3.44 0.31 -5.02
CA ARG A 33 2.98 -0.45 -3.86
C ARG A 33 1.47 -0.51 -3.82
N LEU A 34 0.96 -1.73 -3.80
CA LEU A 34 -0.45 -2.07 -3.83
C LEU A 34 -0.79 -2.75 -2.50
N ALA A 35 -1.97 -2.49 -1.96
CA ALA A 35 -2.49 -3.17 -0.78
C ALA A 35 -3.80 -3.88 -1.13
N VAL A 36 -4.07 -5.00 -0.46
CA VAL A 36 -5.35 -5.71 -0.59
C VAL A 36 -5.97 -5.83 0.79
N VAL A 37 -7.16 -5.25 0.94
CA VAL A 37 -7.89 -5.16 2.20
C VAL A 37 -9.31 -5.66 1.97
N GLY A 38 -9.92 -6.26 2.98
CA GLY A 38 -11.25 -6.86 2.87
C GLY A 38 -11.46 -7.94 3.91
N ASP A 39 -12.69 -8.46 3.96
CA ASP A 39 -13.09 -9.44 4.96
C ASP A 39 -12.27 -10.74 4.86
N SER A 40 -12.36 -11.60 5.88
CA SER A 40 -11.75 -12.91 5.87
C SER A 40 -12.40 -13.82 4.83
N GLY A 41 -11.58 -14.59 4.12
CA GLY A 41 -12.07 -15.54 3.10
C GLY A 41 -12.56 -14.93 1.78
N VAL A 42 -12.44 -13.61 1.57
CA VAL A 42 -12.84 -12.95 0.31
C VAL A 42 -11.92 -13.22 -0.87
N GLY A 43 -10.72 -13.79 -0.62
CA GLY A 43 -9.74 -14.12 -1.66
C GLY A 43 -8.66 -13.07 -1.89
N LYS A 44 -8.22 -12.35 -0.84
CA LYS A 44 -7.20 -11.30 -0.91
C LYS A 44 -5.87 -11.77 -1.48
N THR A 45 -5.29 -12.80 -0.87
CA THR A 45 -4.05 -13.44 -1.32
C THR A 45 -4.19 -13.97 -2.75
N SER A 46 -5.28 -14.67 -3.07
CA SER A 46 -5.53 -15.17 -4.43
C SER A 46 -5.65 -14.04 -5.47
N PHE A 47 -6.29 -12.92 -5.12
CA PHE A 47 -6.38 -11.75 -5.99
C PHE A 47 -5.00 -11.13 -6.24
N ALA A 48 -4.21 -10.91 -5.18
CA ALA A 48 -2.84 -10.37 -5.31
C ALA A 48 -1.92 -11.28 -6.15
N ARG A 49 -2.02 -12.60 -5.93
CA ARG A 49 -1.35 -13.64 -6.72
C ARG A 49 -1.73 -13.50 -8.19
N GLN A 50 -3.02 -13.59 -8.49
CA GLN A 50 -3.52 -13.56 -9.85
C GLN A 50 -3.12 -12.25 -10.53
N PHE A 51 -3.29 -11.10 -9.84
CA PHE A 51 -2.93 -9.77 -10.33
C PHE A 51 -1.49 -9.70 -10.83
N THR A 52 -0.55 -10.41 -10.19
CA THR A 52 0.88 -10.40 -10.51
C THR A 52 1.31 -11.55 -11.42
N GLU A 53 1.00 -12.80 -11.07
CA GLU A 53 1.52 -13.99 -11.78
C GLU A 53 1.10 -14.10 -13.23
N THR A 54 -0.07 -13.57 -13.57
CA THR A 54 -0.57 -13.61 -14.96
C THR A 54 -0.13 -12.39 -15.77
N LEU A 55 0.77 -11.56 -15.23
CA LEU A 55 1.45 -10.52 -16.00
C LEU A 55 2.61 -11.14 -16.80
N PRO A 56 2.64 -10.98 -18.14
CA PRO A 56 3.75 -11.48 -18.96
C PRO A 56 5.11 -10.84 -18.63
N GLU A 57 5.09 -9.68 -17.97
CA GLU A 57 6.27 -8.87 -17.65
C GLU A 57 6.94 -9.25 -16.32
N VAL A 58 6.34 -10.13 -15.52
CA VAL A 58 6.91 -10.52 -14.22
C VAL A 58 8.09 -11.48 -14.43
N LEU A 59 9.27 -11.02 -14.03
CA LEU A 59 10.55 -11.73 -14.10
C LEU A 59 10.71 -12.71 -12.94
N SER A 60 10.30 -12.29 -11.73
CA SER A 60 10.36 -13.07 -10.50
C SER A 60 9.34 -12.59 -9.49
N HIS A 61 8.99 -13.44 -8.52
CA HIS A 61 8.01 -13.13 -7.48
C HIS A 61 8.24 -14.00 -6.24
N ASP A 62 7.91 -13.45 -5.07
CA ASP A 62 8.08 -14.09 -3.75
C ASP A 62 6.78 -14.81 -3.29
N TRP A 63 5.97 -15.27 -4.26
CA TRP A 63 4.68 -15.91 -3.95
C TRP A 63 4.82 -17.35 -3.43
N GLU A 64 6.01 -17.95 -3.59
CA GLU A 64 6.30 -19.32 -3.16
C GLU A 64 7.60 -19.40 -2.33
N SER A 65 7.54 -20.14 -1.22
CA SER A 65 8.71 -20.86 -0.72
C SER A 65 8.71 -22.19 -1.45
N LYS A 66 9.66 -22.43 -2.37
CA LYS A 66 9.74 -23.65 -3.21
C LYS A 66 9.85 -24.98 -2.42
N ASN A 67 9.81 -24.95 -1.09
CA ASN A 67 9.98 -26.09 -0.19
C ASN A 67 8.85 -26.26 0.86
N ALA A 68 7.72 -25.55 0.75
CA ALA A 68 6.57 -25.79 1.65
C ALA A 68 5.61 -26.82 1.01
N PRO A 69 5.41 -28.00 1.62
CA PRO A 69 4.47 -29.00 1.10
C PRO A 69 3.06 -28.45 1.22
N ASP A 70 2.31 -28.35 0.12
CA ASP A 70 0.86 -28.08 0.00
C ASP A 70 0.18 -27.62 1.32
N GLU A 71 0.62 -26.50 1.89
CA GLU A 71 -0.02 -25.94 3.09
C GLU A 71 -1.27 -25.21 2.59
N ASP A 72 -2.35 -25.99 2.59
CA ASP A 72 -3.75 -25.59 2.64
C ASP A 72 -3.90 -24.11 3.00
N TYR A 73 -4.07 -23.26 1.97
CA TYR A 73 -4.05 -21.79 1.99
C TYR A 73 -4.28 -21.19 3.39
N THR A 74 -3.21 -21.11 4.18
CA THR A 74 -3.36 -20.79 5.59
C THR A 74 -3.81 -19.35 5.73
N ARG A 75 -4.72 -19.14 6.68
CA ARG A 75 -5.26 -17.82 7.03
C ARG A 75 -4.11 -16.83 7.21
N THR A 76 -4.11 -15.72 6.47
CA THR A 76 -3.14 -14.63 6.69
C THR A 76 -3.32 -14.09 8.12
N GLU A 77 -2.35 -14.33 9.00
CA GLU A 77 -2.42 -13.95 10.43
C GLU A 77 -1.78 -12.58 10.70
N ALA A 78 -0.87 -12.14 9.83
CA ALA A 78 -0.14 -10.87 9.95
C ALA A 78 -0.09 -10.14 8.61
N LEU A 79 0.18 -8.84 8.64
CA LEU A 79 0.43 -8.05 7.44
C LEU A 79 1.76 -8.46 6.81
N VAL A 80 1.74 -8.85 5.53
CA VAL A 80 2.92 -9.37 4.80
C VAL A 80 3.14 -8.60 3.51
N GLU A 81 4.39 -8.22 3.24
CA GLU A 81 4.80 -7.68 1.94
C GLU A 81 5.25 -8.83 1.02
N LYS A 82 4.63 -8.90 -0.15
CA LYS A 82 4.98 -9.82 -1.24
C LYS A 82 5.55 -9.02 -2.40
N PHE A 83 6.67 -9.48 -2.93
CA PHE A 83 7.41 -8.76 -3.96
C PHE A 83 7.26 -9.46 -5.31
N SER A 84 7.23 -8.65 -6.37
CA SER A 84 7.33 -9.09 -7.75
C SER A 84 8.23 -8.12 -8.51
N SER A 85 8.94 -8.65 -9.49
CA SER A 85 9.93 -7.95 -10.29
C SER A 85 9.44 -7.83 -11.72
N THR A 86 9.41 -6.61 -12.25
CA THR A 86 9.12 -6.34 -13.67
C THR A 86 10.25 -5.57 -14.34
N MET A 87 11.35 -5.33 -13.62
CA MET A 87 12.57 -4.72 -14.14
C MET A 87 13.79 -5.31 -13.43
N MET A 88 14.94 -5.11 -14.04
CA MET A 88 16.24 -5.37 -13.42
C MET A 88 16.79 -4.08 -12.80
N GLU A 89 17.59 -4.19 -11.76
CA GLU A 89 18.33 -3.09 -11.17
C GLU A 89 19.76 -3.52 -10.82
N ILE A 90 20.66 -2.54 -10.79
CA ILE A 90 22.04 -2.75 -10.35
C ILE A 90 22.08 -2.47 -8.84
N PRO A 91 22.42 -3.46 -8.00
CA PRO A 91 22.58 -3.23 -6.57
C PRO A 91 23.69 -2.20 -6.32
N TRP A 92 23.41 -1.25 -5.42
CA TRP A 92 24.37 -0.22 -5.03
C TRP A 92 25.69 -0.81 -4.50
N ASP A 93 25.61 -1.99 -3.88
CA ASP A 93 26.75 -2.70 -3.28
C ASP A 93 27.60 -3.46 -4.31
N ASN A 94 27.12 -3.64 -5.56
CA ASN A 94 27.76 -4.41 -6.63
C ASN A 94 27.92 -3.61 -7.94
N MET A 95 28.09 -2.28 -7.85
CA MET A 95 28.23 -1.43 -9.05
C MET A 95 29.42 -1.79 -9.95
N ASP A 96 30.44 -2.47 -9.42
CA ASP A 96 31.65 -2.87 -10.15
C ASP A 96 31.49 -4.20 -10.93
N ALA A 97 30.39 -4.93 -10.73
CA ALA A 97 30.22 -6.29 -11.25
C ALA A 97 29.38 -6.39 -12.53
N ASP A 98 28.78 -5.28 -13.01
CA ASP A 98 27.76 -5.27 -14.09
C ASP A 98 26.61 -6.30 -13.89
N ASP A 99 26.46 -6.83 -12.67
CA ASP A 99 25.48 -7.85 -12.33
C ASP A 99 24.13 -7.20 -12.03
N GLU A 100 23.23 -7.25 -13.02
CA GLU A 100 21.83 -6.88 -12.86
C GLU A 100 21.05 -7.95 -12.08
N VAL A 101 20.26 -7.52 -11.09
CA VAL A 101 19.35 -8.40 -10.34
C VAL A 101 17.89 -7.98 -10.52
N PRO A 102 16.91 -8.89 -10.39
CA PRO A 102 15.51 -8.51 -10.45
C PRO A 102 15.13 -7.52 -9.34
N ALA A 103 14.58 -6.36 -9.70
CA ALA A 103 14.20 -5.31 -8.76
C ALA A 103 12.94 -5.71 -7.98
N ARG A 104 12.82 -5.25 -6.73
CA ARG A 104 11.59 -5.46 -5.91
C ARG A 104 10.59 -4.33 -6.11
N ASN A 105 10.26 -4.04 -7.36
CA ASN A 105 9.58 -2.81 -7.74
C ASN A 105 8.05 -2.88 -7.64
N LEU A 106 7.43 -4.06 -7.73
CA LEU A 106 6.00 -4.23 -7.53
C LEU A 106 5.74 -4.93 -6.20
N VAL A 107 5.10 -4.24 -5.26
CA VAL A 107 4.87 -4.76 -3.90
C VAL A 107 3.39 -4.89 -3.63
N PHE A 108 2.97 -6.06 -3.16
CA PHE A 108 1.65 -6.31 -2.61
C PHE A 108 1.72 -6.42 -1.09
N VAL A 109 1.03 -5.53 -0.39
CA VAL A 109 0.78 -5.63 1.05
C VAL A 109 -0.49 -6.44 1.24
N ASP A 110 -0.33 -7.71 1.58
CA ASP A 110 -1.43 -8.61 1.91
C ASP A 110 -1.76 -8.47 3.40
N THR A 111 -3.03 -8.24 3.72
CA THR A 111 -3.48 -7.98 5.10
C THR A 111 -4.29 -9.16 5.63
N PRO A 112 -4.27 -9.41 6.95
CA PRO A 112 -5.26 -10.29 7.56
C PRO A 112 -6.68 -9.76 7.28
N GLY A 113 -7.65 -10.67 7.17
CA GLY A 113 -9.05 -10.26 7.02
C GLY A 113 -9.63 -9.79 8.34
N TYR A 114 -10.47 -8.76 8.33
CA TYR A 114 -11.02 -8.23 9.59
C TYR A 114 -12.06 -9.15 10.25
N GLY A 115 -12.70 -10.07 9.52
CA GLY A 115 -13.59 -11.08 10.12
C GLY A 115 -12.90 -12.30 10.74
N SER A 116 -11.55 -12.37 10.80
CA SER A 116 -10.84 -13.53 11.37
C SER A 116 -10.60 -13.44 12.88
N VAL A 117 -10.73 -12.24 13.44
CA VAL A 117 -10.49 -11.93 14.85
C VAL A 117 -11.83 -11.50 15.46
N VAL A 118 -11.99 -11.69 16.77
CA VAL A 118 -13.18 -11.26 17.52
C VAL A 118 -13.44 -9.76 17.32
N ASP A 119 -12.36 -8.97 17.13
CA ASP A 119 -12.43 -7.55 16.84
C ASP A 119 -11.82 -7.21 15.47
N ALA A 120 -12.69 -6.81 14.54
CA ALA A 120 -12.34 -6.33 13.21
C ALA A 120 -11.50 -5.04 13.24
N GLN A 121 -11.67 -4.22 14.28
CA GLN A 121 -10.97 -2.94 14.42
C GLN A 121 -9.47 -3.15 14.59
N THR A 122 -9.06 -4.16 15.36
CA THR A 122 -7.64 -4.49 15.57
C THR A 122 -6.87 -4.71 14.27
N ASN A 123 -7.41 -5.50 13.32
CA ASN A 123 -6.76 -5.76 12.03
C ASN A 123 -6.76 -4.51 11.14
N PHE A 124 -7.82 -3.71 11.23
CA PHE A 124 -7.90 -2.45 10.51
C PHE A 124 -6.88 -1.42 11.03
N ASP A 125 -6.74 -1.28 12.34
CA ASP A 125 -5.78 -0.39 13.00
C ASP A 125 -4.35 -0.81 12.70
N LEU A 126 -4.07 -2.11 12.60
CA LEU A 126 -2.77 -2.62 12.16
C LEU A 126 -2.41 -2.11 10.75
N PHE A 127 -3.35 -2.24 9.80
CA PHE A 127 -3.14 -1.73 8.44
C PHE A 127 -3.00 -0.22 8.40
N MET A 128 -3.87 0.52 9.09
CA MET A 128 -3.82 1.98 9.13
C MET A 128 -2.54 2.51 9.79
N SER A 129 -2.06 1.83 10.84
CA SER A 129 -0.78 2.14 11.49
C SER A 129 0.39 1.91 10.53
N TYR A 130 0.39 0.80 9.80
CA TYR A 130 1.39 0.53 8.77
C TYR A 130 1.41 1.64 7.70
N VAL A 131 0.25 2.02 7.15
CA VAL A 131 0.16 3.10 6.15
C VAL A 131 0.65 4.43 6.75
N GLY A 132 0.21 4.77 7.96
CA GLY A 132 0.65 5.98 8.67
C GLY A 132 2.17 6.01 8.88
N GLN A 133 2.76 4.90 9.30
CA GLN A 133 4.20 4.79 9.51
C GLN A 133 5.00 5.13 8.25
N THR A 134 4.54 4.72 7.06
CA THR A 134 5.23 5.08 5.80
C THR A 134 5.25 6.59 5.55
N PHE A 135 4.19 7.32 5.95
CA PHE A 135 4.11 8.78 5.87
C PHE A 135 5.05 9.43 6.90
N GLU A 136 5.00 8.97 8.14
CA GLU A 136 5.89 9.39 9.23
C GLU A 136 7.37 9.23 8.85
N GLU A 137 7.76 8.07 8.37
CA GLU A 137 9.14 7.76 7.98
C GLU A 137 9.62 8.67 6.85
N LYS A 138 8.78 8.89 5.83
CA LYS A 138 9.14 9.78 4.74
C LYS A 138 9.22 11.23 5.21
N ASN A 139 8.31 11.68 6.06
CA ASN A 139 8.34 13.02 6.61
C ASN A 139 9.58 13.26 7.48
N LYS A 140 10.01 12.28 8.28
CA LYS A 140 11.27 12.37 9.07
C LYS A 140 12.51 12.50 8.17
N ARG A 141 12.50 11.86 7.00
CA ARG A 141 13.60 11.96 6.01
C ARG A 141 13.62 13.29 5.26
N ILE A 142 12.48 13.96 5.14
CA ILE A 142 12.40 15.31 4.59
C ILE A 142 12.78 16.27 5.73
N SER A 143 13.99 16.84 5.67
CA SER A 143 14.56 17.71 6.71
C SER A 143 13.51 18.66 7.33
N PRO A 144 13.33 18.67 8.66
CA PRO A 144 12.40 19.59 9.33
C PRO A 144 12.85 21.06 9.23
N PHE A 145 14.10 21.31 8.82
CA PHE A 145 14.69 22.65 8.72
C PHE A 145 14.74 23.19 7.28
N THR A 146 14.27 22.40 6.31
CA THR A 146 14.24 22.82 4.90
C THR A 146 12.81 23.09 4.50
N GLU A 147 12.50 24.34 4.17
CA GLU A 147 11.23 24.73 3.57
C GLU A 147 11.14 24.17 2.14
N VAL A 148 10.80 22.89 2.03
CA VAL A 148 10.55 22.26 0.73
C VAL A 148 9.14 22.60 0.28
N SER A 149 9.03 23.29 -0.85
CA SER A 149 7.72 23.67 -1.40
C SER A 149 6.88 22.45 -1.79
N ASN A 150 5.56 22.57 -1.76
CA ASN A 150 4.66 21.48 -2.18
C ASN A 150 4.91 21.04 -3.64
N ASN A 151 5.32 21.96 -4.51
CA ASN A 151 5.64 21.66 -5.91
C ASN A 151 6.92 20.83 -6.03
N GLU A 152 7.92 21.10 -5.20
CA GLU A 152 9.17 20.35 -5.16
C GLU A 152 8.96 18.93 -4.59
N LEU A 153 8.14 18.80 -3.54
CA LEU A 153 7.69 17.50 -3.05
C LEU A 153 6.94 16.72 -4.13
N MET A 154 6.03 17.37 -4.85
CA MET A 154 5.31 16.74 -5.95
C MET A 154 6.27 16.22 -7.01
N ARG A 155 7.22 17.05 -7.48
CA ARG A 155 8.18 16.66 -8.51
C ARG A 155 9.10 15.52 -8.06
N SER A 156 9.58 15.55 -6.82
CA SER A 156 10.53 14.55 -6.31
C SER A 156 9.86 13.21 -6.00
N LEU A 157 8.62 13.20 -5.52
CA LEU A 157 7.94 11.99 -5.03
C LEU A 157 7.09 11.28 -6.09
N VAL A 158 6.58 11.97 -7.12
CA VAL A 158 5.76 11.33 -8.17
C VAL A 158 6.58 10.42 -9.11
N THR A 159 7.89 10.39 -8.94
CA THR A 159 8.82 9.63 -9.78
C THR A 159 8.65 8.10 -9.62
N GLY A 160 8.94 7.36 -10.69
CA GLY A 160 8.92 5.89 -10.66
C GLY A 160 10.14 5.23 -10.03
N VAL A 161 11.10 6.00 -9.51
CA VAL A 161 12.40 5.50 -9.03
C VAL A 161 12.39 5.08 -7.56
N GLY A 162 11.21 4.92 -6.93
CA GLY A 162 11.13 4.48 -5.53
C GLY A 162 11.38 5.60 -4.51
N ALA A 163 10.98 6.84 -4.84
CA ALA A 163 11.17 7.99 -3.95
C ALA A 163 10.39 7.90 -2.62
N HIS A 164 9.35 7.06 -2.55
CA HIS A 164 8.54 6.80 -1.35
C HIS A 164 8.13 5.33 -1.24
N LYS A 165 7.65 4.95 -0.05
CA LYS A 165 7.07 3.63 0.26
C LYS A 165 5.56 3.68 0.55
N PHE A 166 4.89 4.76 0.18
CA PHE A 166 3.44 4.93 0.34
C PHE A 166 2.67 3.83 -0.39
N ILE A 167 1.47 3.51 0.11
CA ILE A 167 0.52 2.67 -0.63
C ILE A 167 -0.13 3.50 -1.73
N ASP A 168 0.19 3.15 -2.98
CA ASP A 168 -0.31 3.84 -4.16
C ASP A 168 -1.75 3.48 -4.46
N VAL A 169 -2.12 2.20 -4.33
CA VAL A 169 -3.50 1.71 -4.49
C VAL A 169 -3.85 0.75 -3.37
N CYS A 170 -5.03 0.90 -2.80
CA CYS A 170 -5.63 -0.07 -1.89
C CYS A 170 -6.85 -0.69 -2.58
N PHE A 171 -6.75 -1.96 -2.97
CA PHE A 171 -7.88 -2.73 -3.45
C PHE A 171 -8.73 -3.17 -2.27
N TYR A 172 -9.98 -2.67 -2.20
CA TYR A 172 -10.93 -3.04 -1.17
C TYR A 172 -11.86 -4.12 -1.71
N LEU A 173 -11.69 -5.35 -1.24
CA LEU A 173 -12.41 -6.52 -1.75
C LEU A 173 -13.76 -6.68 -1.06
N ILE A 174 -14.83 -6.70 -1.85
CA ILE A 174 -16.22 -6.87 -1.43
C ILE A 174 -16.75 -8.16 -2.05
N VAL A 175 -17.51 -8.96 -1.29
CA VAL A 175 -18.11 -10.21 -1.75
C VAL A 175 -19.58 -10.26 -1.34
N HIS A 176 -20.46 -10.53 -2.29
CA HIS A 176 -21.93 -10.62 -2.19
C HIS A 176 -22.68 -9.36 -1.72
N ARG A 177 -22.18 -8.63 -0.71
CA ARG A 177 -22.83 -7.45 -0.17
C ARG A 177 -21.84 -6.44 0.39
N LEU A 178 -22.22 -5.15 0.34
CA LEU A 178 -21.51 -4.08 1.04
C LEU A 178 -21.97 -4.04 2.51
N LYS A 179 -21.03 -4.14 3.45
CA LYS A 179 -21.31 -4.02 4.89
C LYS A 179 -21.08 -2.57 5.35
N PRO A 180 -21.78 -2.10 6.41
CA PRO A 180 -21.53 -0.75 6.96
C PRO A 180 -20.08 -0.52 7.40
N ILE A 181 -19.44 -1.54 7.96
CA ILE A 181 -18.02 -1.49 8.33
C ILE A 181 -17.12 -1.26 7.11
N ASP A 182 -17.50 -1.76 5.93
CA ASP A 182 -16.74 -1.57 4.71
C ASP A 182 -16.72 -0.10 4.28
N VAL A 183 -17.86 0.58 4.43
CA VAL A 183 -18.01 2.01 4.13
C VAL A 183 -17.07 2.83 5.03
N GLU A 184 -17.05 2.54 6.33
CA GLU A 184 -16.22 3.28 7.28
C GLU A 184 -14.72 3.01 7.06
N PHE A 185 -14.34 1.75 6.82
CA PHE A 185 -12.96 1.41 6.52
C PHE A 185 -12.47 2.05 5.22
N MET A 186 -13.28 2.02 4.15
CA MET A 186 -12.94 2.72 2.91
C MET A 186 -12.81 4.24 3.12
N ARG A 187 -13.68 4.85 3.93
CA ARG A 187 -13.60 6.28 4.29
C ARG A 187 -12.24 6.61 4.92
N LEU A 188 -11.85 5.87 5.94
CA LEU A 188 -10.60 6.09 6.68
C LEU A 188 -9.35 5.82 5.83
N ILE A 189 -9.35 4.76 5.01
CA ILE A 189 -8.23 4.44 4.11
C ILE A 189 -8.07 5.53 3.04
N SER A 190 -9.19 6.07 2.53
CA SER A 190 -9.18 7.05 1.43
C SER A 190 -8.37 8.31 1.72
N GLU A 191 -8.19 8.65 3.00
CA GLU A 191 -7.37 9.80 3.43
C GLU A 191 -5.89 9.63 3.11
N LYS A 192 -5.38 8.39 3.06
CA LYS A 192 -3.94 8.08 2.96
C LYS A 192 -3.57 7.26 1.72
N ALA A 193 -4.49 6.47 1.18
CA ALA A 193 -4.25 5.64 -0.02
C ALA A 193 -5.40 5.76 -1.03
N ASN A 194 -5.15 5.46 -2.31
CA ASN A 194 -6.19 5.46 -3.34
C ASN A 194 -7.02 4.17 -3.27
N VAL A 195 -8.25 4.27 -2.75
CA VAL A 195 -9.14 3.12 -2.57
C VAL A 195 -9.81 2.77 -3.89
N VAL A 196 -9.68 1.52 -4.32
CA VAL A 196 -10.34 0.95 -5.50
C VAL A 196 -11.23 -0.20 -5.03
N PRO A 197 -12.56 -0.06 -5.05
CA PRO A 197 -13.45 -1.14 -4.68
C PRO A 197 -13.44 -2.23 -5.77
N VAL A 198 -13.37 -3.48 -5.35
CA VAL A 198 -13.35 -4.66 -6.22
C VAL A 198 -14.36 -5.67 -5.70
N ILE A 199 -15.34 -6.05 -6.52
CA ILE A 199 -16.26 -7.12 -6.25
C ILE A 199 -15.57 -8.42 -6.65
N CYS A 200 -15.33 -9.30 -5.69
CA CYS A 200 -14.66 -10.58 -5.89
C CYS A 200 -15.66 -11.73 -5.97
N LYS A 201 -15.17 -12.91 -6.40
CA LYS A 201 -15.96 -14.13 -6.56
C LYS A 201 -17.20 -13.89 -7.43
N VAL A 202 -17.01 -13.20 -8.55
CA VAL A 202 -18.11 -12.91 -9.48
C VAL A 202 -18.56 -14.14 -10.26
N ASP A 203 -17.77 -15.21 -10.21
CA ASP A 203 -18.13 -16.56 -10.66
C ASP A 203 -19.23 -17.22 -9.82
N THR A 204 -19.53 -16.73 -8.61
CA THR A 204 -20.61 -17.25 -7.75
C THR A 204 -21.86 -16.37 -7.76
N GLN A 205 -21.88 -15.33 -8.61
CA GLN A 205 -22.97 -14.36 -8.72
C GLN A 205 -23.40 -14.21 -10.19
N SER A 206 -24.69 -14.09 -10.41
CA SER A 206 -25.23 -13.76 -11.74
C SER A 206 -24.80 -12.35 -12.17
N GLU A 207 -24.79 -12.09 -13.48
CA GLU A 207 -24.52 -10.74 -14.02
C GLU A 207 -25.43 -9.67 -13.41
N GLN A 208 -26.69 -10.02 -13.14
CA GLN A 208 -27.67 -9.12 -12.54
C GLN A 208 -27.31 -8.79 -11.08
N GLU A 209 -26.95 -9.79 -10.28
CA GLU A 209 -26.52 -9.58 -8.89
C GLU A 209 -25.25 -8.71 -8.82
N VAL A 210 -24.28 -8.95 -9.69
CA VAL A 210 -23.06 -8.13 -9.75
C VAL A 210 -23.39 -6.70 -10.17
N ARG A 211 -24.29 -6.52 -11.14
CA ARG A 211 -24.75 -5.19 -11.58
C ARG A 211 -25.42 -4.44 -10.44
N ASP A 212 -26.36 -5.07 -9.75
CA ASP A 212 -27.10 -4.47 -8.64
C ASP A 212 -26.16 -4.12 -7.48
N LEU A 213 -25.18 -4.98 -7.19
CA LEU A 213 -24.15 -4.70 -6.20
C LEU A 213 -23.26 -3.52 -6.60
N LYS A 214 -22.83 -3.42 -7.87
CA LYS A 214 -22.06 -2.25 -8.37
C LYS A 214 -22.82 -0.95 -8.17
N VAL A 215 -24.10 -0.92 -8.53
CA VAL A 215 -24.98 0.26 -8.37
C VAL A 215 -25.14 0.59 -6.89
N HIS A 216 -25.44 -0.40 -6.05
CA HIS A 216 -25.61 -0.22 -4.62
C HIS A 216 -24.34 0.34 -3.96
N VAL A 217 -23.18 -0.25 -4.24
CA VAL A 217 -21.89 0.22 -3.71
C VAL A 217 -21.64 1.67 -4.08
N LEU A 218 -21.80 2.03 -5.36
CA LEU A 218 -21.57 3.41 -5.80
C LEU A 218 -22.54 4.39 -5.13
N LYS A 219 -23.84 4.10 -5.09
CA LYS A 219 -24.84 4.99 -4.47
C LYS A 219 -24.55 5.20 -2.98
N THR A 220 -24.33 4.12 -2.24
CA THR A 220 -24.05 4.19 -0.80
C THR A 220 -22.77 4.96 -0.50
N LEU A 221 -21.68 4.71 -1.24
CA LEU A 221 -20.43 5.44 -1.02
C LEU A 221 -20.55 6.93 -1.36
N LYS A 222 -21.36 7.28 -2.39
CA LYS A 222 -21.65 8.69 -2.73
C LYS A 222 -22.42 9.38 -1.61
N GLU A 223 -23.51 8.77 -1.16
CA GLU A 223 -24.39 9.28 -0.10
C GLU A 223 -23.63 9.49 1.21
N GLN A 224 -22.69 8.59 1.50
CA GLN A 224 -21.84 8.64 2.70
C GLN A 224 -20.59 9.52 2.51
N GLY A 225 -20.40 10.16 1.36
CA GLY A 225 -19.25 11.03 1.11
C GLY A 225 -17.89 10.31 1.11
N VAL A 226 -17.86 9.02 0.78
CA VAL A 226 -16.62 8.23 0.71
C VAL A 226 -15.94 8.47 -0.64
N SER A 227 -14.68 8.90 -0.61
CA SER A 227 -13.88 9.18 -1.80
C SER A 227 -13.14 7.93 -2.27
N ILE A 228 -13.53 7.38 -3.42
CA ILE A 228 -12.82 6.29 -4.10
C ILE A 228 -12.02 6.83 -5.29
N TYR A 229 -11.03 6.07 -5.75
CA TYR A 229 -10.27 6.42 -6.95
C TYR A 229 -11.06 6.02 -8.20
N THR A 230 -11.52 7.02 -8.96
CA THR A 230 -12.47 6.83 -10.07
C THR A 230 -11.83 6.72 -11.45
N PHE A 231 -10.49 6.64 -11.55
CA PHE A 231 -9.77 6.55 -12.83
C PHE A 231 -10.16 7.65 -13.84
N ARG A 232 -10.35 8.88 -13.35
CA ARG A 232 -10.80 10.07 -14.11
C ARG A 232 -12.21 9.97 -14.70
N ILE A 233 -13.04 9.04 -14.21
CA ILE A 233 -14.46 8.97 -14.52
C ILE A 233 -15.22 9.73 -13.43
N GLU A 234 -16.18 10.55 -13.83
CA GLU A 234 -17.06 11.22 -12.88
C GLU A 234 -17.94 10.21 -12.15
N TYR A 235 -18.21 10.49 -10.88
CA TYR A 235 -18.93 9.55 -10.01
C TYR A 235 -20.34 9.22 -10.56
N ASP A 236 -21.08 10.21 -11.02
CA ASP A 236 -22.41 10.02 -11.63
C ASP A 236 -22.37 9.21 -12.92
N ARG A 237 -21.28 9.35 -13.69
CA ARG A 237 -21.06 8.53 -14.87
C ARG A 237 -20.79 7.07 -14.50
N LEU A 238 -20.05 6.80 -13.41
CA LEU A 238 -19.85 5.43 -12.91
C LEU A 238 -21.18 4.78 -12.54
N ILE A 239 -22.07 5.50 -11.85
CA ILE A 239 -23.41 5.00 -11.51
C ILE A 239 -24.20 4.68 -12.77
N SER A 240 -24.23 5.59 -13.75
CA SER A 240 -24.95 5.36 -15.02
C SER A 240 -24.38 4.17 -15.81
N MET A 241 -23.06 3.99 -15.80
CA MET A 241 -22.41 2.83 -16.42
C MET A 241 -22.81 1.53 -15.72
N ALA A 242 -22.80 1.51 -14.38
CA ALA A 242 -23.22 0.35 -13.61
C ALA A 242 -24.70 -0.01 -13.85
N GLU A 243 -25.61 0.95 -13.87
CA GLU A 243 -27.04 0.72 -14.16
C GLU A 243 -27.26 0.11 -15.55
N LYS A 244 -26.44 0.50 -16.53
CA LYS A 244 -26.45 -0.04 -17.90
C LYS A 244 -25.69 -1.36 -18.06
N GLY A 245 -25.06 -1.87 -17.00
CA GLY A 245 -24.19 -3.05 -17.08
C GLY A 245 -22.92 -2.82 -17.90
N GLN A 246 -22.47 -1.58 -18.05
CA GLN A 246 -21.25 -1.24 -18.78
C GLN A 246 -20.04 -1.38 -17.87
N SER A 247 -19.07 -2.19 -18.29
CA SER A 247 -17.73 -2.22 -17.73
C SER A 247 -16.95 -0.94 -18.07
N GLY A 248 -15.93 -0.61 -17.27
CA GLY A 248 -15.05 0.52 -17.57
C GLY A 248 -14.52 1.28 -16.35
N GLY A 249 -15.02 0.99 -15.14
CA GLY A 249 -14.59 1.68 -13.94
C GLY A 249 -15.01 0.95 -12.66
N PRO A 250 -14.60 1.47 -11.50
CA PRO A 250 -14.90 0.84 -10.21
C PRO A 250 -16.40 0.93 -9.86
N PRO A 251 -16.93 -0.04 -9.09
CA PRO A 251 -16.25 -1.25 -8.61
C PRO A 251 -15.95 -2.25 -9.74
N PHE A 252 -14.74 -2.83 -9.71
CA PHE A 252 -14.35 -3.83 -10.71
C PHE A 252 -14.84 -5.23 -10.31
N ALA A 253 -15.38 -5.99 -11.25
CA ALA A 253 -15.83 -7.36 -11.05
C ALA A 253 -14.69 -8.35 -11.36
N VAL A 254 -14.22 -9.13 -10.39
CA VAL A 254 -13.06 -10.02 -10.55
C VAL A 254 -13.37 -11.44 -10.08
N SER A 255 -12.95 -12.42 -10.88
CA SER A 255 -12.95 -13.83 -10.52
C SER A 255 -11.52 -14.36 -10.43
N ASN A 256 -11.27 -15.12 -9.36
CA ASN A 256 -9.98 -15.77 -9.10
C ASN A 256 -9.91 -17.19 -9.70
N ILE A 257 -10.97 -17.67 -10.36
CA ILE A 257 -10.93 -18.94 -11.06
C ILE A 257 -10.08 -18.76 -12.32
N THR A 258 -8.89 -19.36 -12.30
CA THR A 258 -8.18 -19.71 -13.53
C THR A 258 -8.98 -20.85 -14.15
N GLU A 259 -9.49 -20.66 -15.37
CA GLU A 259 -10.27 -21.68 -16.09
C GLU A 259 -9.70 -23.08 -15.82
N LYS A 260 -10.43 -23.92 -15.07
CA LYS A 260 -10.07 -25.32 -14.88
C LYS A 260 -11.29 -26.20 -15.04
N ASN A 261 -11.17 -27.03 -16.08
CA ASN A 261 -11.90 -28.27 -16.34
C ASN A 261 -13.41 -28.10 -16.43
N ALA A 262 -13.89 -27.90 -17.68
CA ALA A 262 -15.22 -28.34 -18.05
C ALA A 262 -15.33 -29.85 -17.73
N SER A 263 -15.83 -30.18 -16.54
CA SER A 263 -16.42 -31.48 -16.29
C SER A 263 -17.66 -31.57 -17.17
N ASN A 264 -17.58 -32.41 -18.19
CA ASN A 264 -18.65 -32.73 -19.13
C ASN A 264 -19.75 -33.56 -18.44
N ASP A 265 -20.38 -33.02 -17.40
CA ASP A 265 -21.57 -33.61 -16.81
C ASP A 265 -22.78 -32.80 -17.29
N GLU A 266 -23.41 -33.31 -18.35
CA GLU A 266 -24.45 -32.63 -19.15
C GLU A 266 -25.84 -32.53 -18.50
N ASP A 267 -26.03 -32.92 -17.24
CA ASP A 267 -27.38 -33.27 -16.75
C ASP A 267 -27.99 -32.39 -15.64
N ASP A 268 -27.47 -31.19 -15.36
CA ASP A 268 -28.11 -30.28 -14.38
C ASP A 268 -27.92 -28.76 -14.68
N GLN A 269 -28.05 -28.34 -15.94
CA GLN A 269 -27.85 -26.92 -16.30
C GLN A 269 -29.07 -26.03 -16.05
N VAL A 270 -29.14 -25.47 -14.84
CA VAL A 270 -29.58 -24.07 -14.74
C VAL A 270 -28.50 -23.25 -15.45
N SER A 271 -28.85 -22.55 -16.53
CA SER A 271 -27.94 -21.71 -17.32
C SER A 271 -27.44 -20.52 -16.48
N PHE A 272 -26.47 -20.76 -15.62
CA PHE A 272 -25.77 -19.72 -14.89
C PHE A 272 -24.64 -19.19 -15.78
N THR A 273 -24.82 -17.98 -16.31
CA THR A 273 -23.74 -17.25 -17.00
C THR A 273 -22.98 -16.42 -15.97
N PRO A 274 -21.72 -16.78 -15.64
CA PRO A 274 -20.92 -16.02 -14.68
C PRO A 274 -20.64 -14.61 -15.21
N ALA A 275 -20.52 -13.64 -14.31
CA ALA A 275 -20.22 -12.27 -14.73
C ALA A 275 -18.81 -12.12 -15.32
N SER A 276 -18.66 -11.19 -16.26
CA SER A 276 -17.39 -10.94 -16.94
C SER A 276 -16.26 -10.55 -15.98
N ASN A 277 -15.09 -11.17 -16.13
CA ASN A 277 -13.90 -10.84 -15.35
C ASN A 277 -13.21 -9.56 -15.87
N GLU A 278 -13.19 -8.52 -15.05
CA GLU A 278 -12.61 -7.20 -15.37
C GLU A 278 -11.16 -7.02 -14.91
N LEU A 279 -10.52 -8.08 -14.40
CA LEU A 279 -9.13 -8.05 -13.96
C LEU A 279 -8.13 -7.56 -15.03
N PRO A 280 -8.23 -7.94 -16.33
CA PRO A 280 -7.36 -7.40 -17.37
C PRO A 280 -7.50 -5.89 -17.53
N LEU A 281 -8.72 -5.36 -17.45
CA LEU A 281 -8.98 -3.92 -17.51
C LEU A 281 -8.40 -3.21 -16.29
N LEU A 282 -8.61 -3.76 -15.09
CA LEU A 282 -8.07 -3.19 -13.85
C LEU A 282 -6.54 -3.08 -13.92
N ARG A 283 -5.84 -4.11 -14.39
CA ARG A 283 -4.38 -4.09 -14.59
C ARG A 283 -3.95 -3.02 -15.56
N LYS A 284 -4.56 -2.97 -16.74
CA LYS A 284 -4.27 -1.95 -17.75
C LYS A 284 -4.45 -0.54 -17.20
N LEU A 285 -5.47 -0.33 -16.36
CA LEU A 285 -5.69 0.95 -15.71
C LEU A 285 -4.61 1.28 -14.68
N VAL A 286 -4.29 0.34 -13.78
CA VAL A 286 -3.35 0.58 -12.67
C VAL A 286 -1.89 0.63 -13.12
N LEU A 287 -1.48 -0.29 -13.99
CA LEU A 287 -0.08 -0.52 -14.36
C LEU A 287 0.36 0.31 -15.58
N GLU A 288 -0.53 0.52 -16.55
CA GLU A 288 -0.15 1.14 -17.83
C GLU A 288 -0.67 2.58 -17.95
N THR A 289 -1.99 2.77 -17.82
CA THR A 289 -2.62 4.04 -18.27
C THR A 289 -2.76 5.11 -17.19
N GLN A 290 -2.90 4.75 -15.92
CA GLN A 290 -3.14 5.71 -14.83
C GLN A 290 -2.03 5.75 -13.78
N ILE A 291 -0.92 5.05 -13.96
CA ILE A 291 0.16 4.93 -12.96
C ILE A 291 0.69 6.29 -12.47
N THR A 292 0.94 7.22 -13.39
CA THR A 292 1.40 8.58 -13.04
C THR A 292 0.35 9.34 -12.23
N ASN A 293 -0.93 9.19 -12.57
CA ASN A 293 -2.01 9.85 -11.84
C ASN A 293 -2.16 9.27 -10.45
N ILE A 294 -2.14 7.95 -10.33
CA ILE A 294 -2.19 7.24 -9.05
C ILE A 294 -1.10 7.82 -8.13
N ARG A 295 0.16 7.88 -8.59
CA ARG A 295 1.28 8.47 -7.84
C ARG A 295 1.02 9.93 -7.45
N GLN A 296 0.54 10.76 -8.37
CA GLN A 296 0.20 12.16 -8.07
C GLN A 296 -0.84 12.27 -6.96
N PHE A 297 -1.89 11.45 -6.99
CA PHE A 297 -2.91 11.41 -5.95
C PHE A 297 -2.35 10.93 -4.61
N THR A 298 -1.50 9.89 -4.61
CA THR A 298 -0.81 9.40 -3.41
C THR A 298 0.06 10.50 -2.78
N VAL A 299 0.88 11.18 -3.59
CA VAL A 299 1.77 12.25 -3.12
C VAL A 299 0.96 13.46 -2.63
N LYS A 300 -0.15 13.79 -3.30
CA LYS A 300 -1.06 14.85 -2.83
C LYS A 300 -1.64 14.54 -1.46
N LYS A 301 -2.02 13.28 -1.20
CA LYS A 301 -2.48 12.84 0.13
C LYS A 301 -1.40 13.01 1.19
N PHE A 302 -0.16 12.61 0.88
CA PHE A 302 0.98 12.83 1.76
C PHE A 302 1.23 14.32 2.05
N ILE A 303 1.22 15.18 1.03
CA ILE A 303 1.41 16.63 1.19
C ILE A 303 0.32 17.24 2.09
N ASN A 304 -0.94 16.88 1.84
CA ASN A 304 -2.07 17.33 2.65
C ASN A 304 -1.94 16.86 4.11
N TRP A 305 -1.58 15.59 4.30
CA TRP A 305 -1.34 15.01 5.62
C TRP A 305 -0.19 15.74 6.34
N ARG A 306 0.94 15.97 5.66
CA ARG A 306 2.11 16.67 6.20
C ARG A 306 1.75 18.09 6.63
N GLY A 307 0.98 18.81 5.81
CA GLY A 307 0.49 20.16 6.14
C GLY A 307 -0.34 20.19 7.42
N LYS A 308 -1.28 19.25 7.58
CA LYS A 308 -2.06 19.10 8.82
C LYS A 308 -1.17 18.77 10.02
N HIS A 309 -0.20 17.88 9.85
CA HIS A 309 0.69 17.44 10.92
C HIS A 309 1.61 18.57 11.41
N ILE A 310 2.19 19.36 10.50
CA ILE A 310 2.99 20.55 10.85
C ILE A 310 2.14 21.59 11.58
N ALA A 311 0.92 21.85 11.11
CA ALA A 311 0.02 22.80 11.77
C ALA A 311 -0.33 22.37 13.20
N GLN A 312 -0.58 21.08 13.43
CA GLN A 312 -0.83 20.53 14.76
C GLN A 312 0.38 20.70 15.69
N GLN A 313 1.60 20.47 15.20
CA GLN A 313 2.82 20.68 15.99
C GLN A 313 3.03 22.14 16.39
N GLN A 314 2.79 23.08 15.46
CA GLN A 314 2.89 24.52 15.75
C GLN A 314 1.86 24.95 16.80
N GLN A 315 0.62 24.44 16.71
CA GLN A 315 -0.41 24.70 17.71
C GLN A 315 0.01 24.19 19.10
N GLN A 316 0.54 22.97 19.20
CA GLN A 316 1.01 22.40 20.47
C GLN A 316 2.18 23.20 21.08
N GLN A 317 3.14 23.63 20.26
CA GLN A 317 4.26 24.46 20.72
C GLN A 317 3.77 25.83 21.22
N SER A 318 2.83 26.47 20.51
CA SER A 318 2.26 27.76 20.93
C SER A 318 1.50 27.66 22.26
N GLN A 319 0.76 26.56 22.47
CA GLN A 319 0.05 26.30 23.73
C GLN A 319 1.05 26.09 24.88
N GLN A 320 2.12 25.32 24.68
CA GLN A 320 3.15 25.12 25.69
C GLN A 320 3.90 26.41 26.05
N ALA A 321 4.23 27.23 25.05
CA ALA A 321 4.88 28.52 25.28
C ALA A 321 3.98 29.48 26.08
N SER A 322 2.67 29.52 25.77
CA SER A 322 1.71 30.35 26.52
C SER A 322 1.51 29.89 27.97
N GLN A 323 1.52 28.57 28.22
CA GLN A 323 1.42 28.03 29.58
C GLN A 323 2.68 28.32 30.41
N GLN A 324 3.87 28.28 29.81
CA GLN A 324 5.12 28.65 30.49
C GLN A 324 5.19 30.15 30.80
N ALA A 325 4.67 31.01 29.91
CA ALA A 325 4.61 32.45 30.13
C ALA A 325 3.58 32.89 31.21
N SER A 326 2.65 32.00 31.58
CA SER A 326 1.57 32.28 32.56
C SER A 326 1.95 31.93 34.01
N GLN A 327 3.11 31.33 34.26
CA GLN A 327 3.58 31.03 35.61
C GLN A 327 4.03 32.32 36.32
N PRO A 328 3.44 32.71 37.47
CA PRO A 328 3.85 33.92 38.17
C PRO A 328 5.30 33.77 38.64
N PHE A 329 6.16 34.68 38.19
CA PHE A 329 7.53 34.82 38.64
C PHE A 329 7.49 35.27 40.12
N TYR A 330 7.54 34.32 41.07
CA TYR A 330 7.75 34.65 42.48
C TYR A 330 9.16 35.25 42.63
N GLN A 331 9.26 36.58 42.53
CA GLN A 331 10.46 37.30 42.97
C GLN A 331 10.56 37.14 44.50
N GLN A 332 11.53 36.36 44.96
CA GLN A 332 11.94 36.42 46.37
C GLN A 332 12.53 37.81 46.65
N PRO A 333 12.08 38.53 47.70
CA PRO A 333 12.74 39.76 48.09
C PRO A 333 14.13 39.46 48.63
N GLN A 334 15.17 40.02 47.99
CA GLN A 334 16.55 39.96 48.46
C GLN A 334 16.67 40.67 49.82
N GLN A 335 17.16 39.97 50.85
CA GLN A 335 17.55 40.56 52.14
C GLN A 335 18.95 41.17 52.04
N PRO A 336 19.14 42.50 52.22
CA PRO A 336 20.47 43.13 52.16
C PRO A 336 21.33 42.99 53.42
N GLN A 337 20.93 42.21 54.43
CA GLN A 337 21.56 42.30 55.77
C GLN A 337 22.71 41.32 56.03
N GLN A 338 22.89 40.25 55.25
CA GLN A 338 23.98 39.29 55.50
C GLN A 338 25.34 39.72 54.91
N GLN A 339 25.38 40.51 53.84
CA GLN A 339 26.64 40.97 53.25
C GLN A 339 27.34 42.05 54.08
N GLN A 340 26.59 42.88 54.82
CA GLN A 340 27.20 43.93 55.64
C GLN A 340 27.87 43.37 56.91
N GLN A 341 27.38 42.24 57.43
CA GLN A 341 27.95 41.60 58.62
C GLN A 341 29.25 40.83 58.32
N GLN A 342 29.38 40.27 57.11
CA GLN A 342 30.62 39.63 56.65
C GLN A 342 31.72 40.66 56.34
N ALA A 343 31.38 41.83 55.79
CA ALA A 343 32.34 42.89 55.54
C ALA A 343 32.94 43.45 56.85
N LEU A 344 32.12 43.60 57.89
CA LEU A 344 32.60 44.04 59.22
C LEU A 344 33.49 42.99 59.89
N GLN A 345 33.20 41.68 59.75
CA GLN A 345 34.08 40.63 60.27
C GLN A 345 35.45 40.59 59.58
N HIS A 346 35.51 40.80 58.26
CA HIS A 346 36.78 40.88 57.54
C HIS A 346 37.61 42.12 57.92
N GLN A 347 36.97 43.24 58.23
CA GLN A 347 37.69 44.44 58.66
C GLN A 347 38.31 44.29 60.07
N TYR A 348 37.65 43.56 60.98
CA TYR A 348 38.20 43.25 62.30
C TYR A 348 39.39 42.28 62.25
N GLN A 349 39.41 41.33 61.30
CA GLN A 349 40.52 40.38 61.16
C GLN A 349 41.82 41.00 60.60
N GLN A 350 41.74 42.12 59.86
CA GLN A 350 42.94 42.76 59.32
C GLN A 350 43.68 43.67 60.31
N HIS A 351 43.09 44.01 61.46
CA HIS A 351 43.72 44.90 62.45
C HIS A 351 44.48 44.18 63.58
N VAL A 352 44.50 42.84 63.62
CA VAL A 352 45.15 42.07 64.70
C VAL A 352 46.54 41.50 64.30
N VAL A 353 47.02 41.80 63.08
CA VAL A 353 48.38 41.43 62.65
C VAL A 353 49.13 42.69 62.23
N ARG A 354 49.61 43.46 63.21
CA ARG A 354 50.79 44.32 63.09
C ARG A 354 51.42 44.56 64.45
#